data_AF-A0A1H3QG16-F1
#
_entry.id   AF-A0A1H3QG16-F1
#
_cell.length_a   1.000
_cell.length_b   1.000
_cell.length_c   1.000
_cell.angle_alpha   90.00
_cell.angle_beta   90.00
_cell.angle_gamma   90.00
#
_symmetry.space_group_name_H-M   'P 1'
#
loop_
_entity.id
_entity.type
_entity.pdbx_description
1 polymer ?
#
loop_
_entity_poly.entity_id
_entity_poly.type
_entity_poly.pdbx_seq_one_letter_code
_entity_poly.pdbx_strand_id
1 'polypeptide(L)'
;MKKKKSKIISSVFISIILLMGLFYMNSTIVLYIFGERTTAIIDGTSQRIENRKEYQNLTTRYSIAYHFTVDGKEYHNTVFYNSGMRETTIVGQGDEIRTIHIRYLKIWPRINNLEKLVSFENPFNLFYRIVSIIFLIIIFLIVIGVLGRKRKKRSKELTEDLILQNKSRTNKPLTMAKLIEEDHDNYDELIQIYYEQGWDKSDPSWQCTCRHWNDGNFCMYCGKGRNA
;
A
#
# COMPACT_ATOMS: atom_id res chain seq x y z
N MET A 1 13.96 -20.52 -8.79
CA MET A 1 14.11 -19.37 -7.86
C MET A 1 14.11 -17.97 -8.50
N LYS A 2 14.73 -17.72 -9.67
CA LYS A 2 14.86 -16.36 -10.26
C LYS A 2 13.53 -15.60 -10.49
N LYS A 3 12.47 -16.27 -10.98
CA LYS A 3 11.15 -15.64 -11.27
C LYS A 3 10.38 -15.13 -10.05
N LYS A 4 10.56 -15.74 -8.86
CA LYS A 4 9.82 -15.36 -7.64
C LYS A 4 10.40 -14.08 -7.03
N LYS A 5 11.73 -13.92 -7.09
CA LYS A 5 12.44 -12.73 -6.59
C LYS A 5 12.14 -11.47 -7.42
N SER A 6 12.03 -11.59 -8.76
CA SER A 6 11.70 -10.43 -9.62
C SER A 6 10.28 -9.91 -9.42
N LYS A 7 9.31 -10.79 -9.14
CA LYS A 7 7.91 -10.40 -8.89
C LYS A 7 7.75 -9.61 -7.59
N ILE A 8 8.51 -9.97 -6.54
CA ILE A 8 8.50 -9.24 -5.26
C ILE A 8 9.12 -7.85 -5.44
N ILE A 9 10.26 -7.77 -6.12
CA ILE A 9 10.93 -6.48 -6.39
C ILE A 9 10.00 -5.55 -7.17
N SER A 10 9.36 -6.05 -8.23
CA SER A 10 8.41 -5.26 -9.02
C SER A 10 7.21 -4.77 -8.20
N SER A 11 6.65 -5.61 -7.32
CA SER A 11 5.54 -5.23 -6.43
C SER A 11 5.94 -4.13 -5.44
N VAL A 12 7.15 -4.19 -4.88
CA VAL A 12 7.68 -3.15 -3.98
C VAL A 12 7.88 -1.82 -4.71
N PHE A 13 8.47 -1.82 -5.90
CA PHE A 13 8.63 -0.60 -6.70
C PHE A 13 7.29 0.03 -7.06
N ILE A 14 6.31 -0.77 -7.49
CA ILE A 14 4.96 -0.30 -7.78
C ILE A 14 4.30 0.30 -6.53
N SER A 15 4.47 -0.35 -5.38
CA SER A 15 3.95 0.13 -4.09
C SER A 15 4.56 1.48 -3.69
N ILE A 16 5.87 1.68 -3.87
CA ILE A 16 6.54 2.97 -3.59
C ILE A 16 5.99 4.09 -4.48
N ILE A 17 5.83 3.82 -5.78
CA ILE A 17 5.29 4.81 -6.73
C ILE A 17 3.84 5.18 -6.36
N LEU A 18 3.02 4.19 -6.02
CA LEU A 18 1.65 4.41 -5.55
C LEU A 18 1.60 5.27 -4.28
N LEU A 19 2.51 4.99 -3.33
CA LEU A 19 2.56 5.72 -2.06
C LEU A 19 3.00 7.17 -2.26
N MET A 20 3.96 7.41 -3.16
CA MET A 20 4.39 8.76 -3.54
C MET A 20 3.27 9.54 -4.23
N GLY A 21 2.52 8.89 -5.13
CA GLY A 21 1.34 9.47 -5.77
C GLY A 21 0.23 9.81 -4.77
N LEU A 22 -0.04 8.90 -3.82
CA LEU A 22 -0.97 9.16 -2.72
C LEU A 22 -0.51 10.36 -1.91
N PHE A 23 0.75 10.43 -1.49
CA PHE A 23 1.25 11.56 -0.71
C PHE A 23 1.06 12.90 -1.46
N TYR A 24 1.44 12.95 -2.73
CA TYR A 24 1.27 14.16 -3.56
C TYR A 24 -0.20 14.59 -3.66
N MET A 25 -1.10 13.65 -3.96
CA MET A 25 -2.53 13.94 -4.14
C MET A 25 -3.24 14.30 -2.82
N ASN A 26 -2.79 13.75 -1.70
CA ASN A 26 -3.39 14.01 -0.39
C ASN A 26 -2.93 15.34 0.20
N SER A 27 -1.71 15.82 -0.13
CA SER A 27 -1.16 17.04 0.45
C SER A 27 -2.10 18.25 0.34
N THR A 28 -2.81 18.41 -0.78
CA THR A 28 -3.77 19.50 -0.98
C THR A 28 -5.05 19.32 -0.17
N ILE A 29 -5.59 18.10 -0.07
CA ILE A 29 -6.79 17.82 0.74
C ILE A 29 -6.48 17.97 2.24
N VAL A 30 -5.31 17.50 2.67
CA VAL A 30 -4.85 17.66 4.05
C VAL A 30 -4.71 19.15 4.39
N LEU A 31 -4.12 19.95 3.50
CA LEU A 31 -4.06 21.41 3.67
C LEU A 31 -5.43 22.09 3.61
N TYR A 32 -6.38 21.55 2.86
CA TYR A 32 -7.73 22.09 2.78
C TYR A 32 -8.50 21.87 4.10
N ILE A 33 -8.41 20.68 4.69
CA ILE A 33 -9.15 20.30 5.90
C ILE A 33 -8.45 20.77 7.19
N PHE A 34 -7.13 20.59 7.27
CA PHE A 34 -6.35 20.79 8.49
C PHE A 34 -5.33 21.95 8.38
N GLY A 35 -5.21 22.58 7.21
CA GLY A 35 -4.24 23.64 7.00
C GLY A 35 -4.70 24.95 7.63
N GLU A 36 -3.80 25.59 8.36
CA GLU A 36 -3.97 26.94 8.88
C GLU A 36 -3.63 27.97 7.80
N ARG A 37 -4.38 29.06 7.78
CA ARG A 37 -4.21 30.15 6.82
C ARG A 37 -3.21 31.16 7.37
N THR A 38 -2.23 31.57 6.57
CA THR A 38 -1.30 32.67 6.91
C THR A 38 -0.95 33.48 5.67
N THR A 39 -0.32 34.64 5.87
CA THR A 39 0.19 35.51 4.81
C THR A 39 1.68 35.28 4.63
N ALA A 40 2.07 34.95 3.40
CA ALA A 40 3.45 34.83 2.97
C ALA A 40 3.88 36.07 2.19
N ILE A 41 5.16 36.40 2.23
CA ILE A 41 5.78 37.46 1.43
C ILE A 41 6.34 36.83 0.16
N ILE A 42 6.07 37.43 -1.00
CA ILE A 42 6.55 36.95 -2.29
C ILE A 42 7.99 37.40 -2.50
N ASP A 43 8.89 36.44 -2.72
CA ASP A 43 10.31 36.66 -3.04
C ASP A 43 10.53 36.91 -4.53
N GLY A 44 9.71 36.29 -5.37
CA GLY A 44 9.86 36.42 -6.81
C GLY A 44 8.78 35.69 -7.58
N THR A 45 8.49 36.20 -8.78
CA THR A 45 7.50 35.60 -9.69
C THR A 45 8.11 35.45 -11.07
N SER A 46 7.86 34.31 -11.71
CA SER A 46 8.20 34.13 -13.12
C SER A 46 7.05 33.45 -13.85
N GLN A 47 6.92 33.78 -15.14
CA GLN A 47 5.91 33.24 -16.02
C GLN A 47 6.56 32.70 -17.29
N ARG A 48 6.15 31.51 -17.71
CA ARG A 48 6.63 30.87 -18.94
C ARG A 48 5.44 30.38 -19.75
N ILE A 49 5.36 30.79 -21.00
CA ILE A 49 4.35 30.28 -21.94
C ILE A 49 4.74 28.83 -22.28
N GLU A 50 3.90 27.86 -21.94
CA GLU A 50 4.17 26.44 -22.20
C GLU A 50 3.67 25.99 -23.57
N ASN A 51 2.52 26.51 -24.04
CA ASN A 51 1.93 26.08 -25.31
C ASN A 51 1.64 27.27 -26.23
N ARG A 52 2.38 27.37 -27.34
CA ARG A 52 2.17 28.38 -28.41
C ARG A 52 1.24 27.90 -29.53
N LYS A 53 0.82 26.63 -29.53
CA LYS A 53 0.06 26.05 -30.65
C LYS A 53 -1.42 26.39 -30.64
N GLU A 54 -1.98 26.77 -29.49
CA GLU A 54 -3.37 27.25 -29.38
C GLU A 54 -3.37 28.78 -29.27
N TYR A 55 -3.65 29.46 -30.38
CA TYR A 55 -3.73 30.92 -30.45
C TYR A 55 -4.82 31.52 -29.55
N GLN A 56 -5.77 30.70 -29.08
CA GLN A 56 -6.91 31.11 -28.26
C GLN A 56 -6.76 30.82 -26.75
N ASN A 57 -5.93 29.84 -26.35
CA ASN A 57 -5.76 29.42 -24.95
C ASN A 57 -4.27 29.25 -24.60
N LEU A 58 -3.58 30.38 -24.43
CA LEU A 58 -2.16 30.38 -24.03
C LEU A 58 -2.02 29.86 -22.60
N THR A 59 -1.72 28.56 -22.46
CA THR A 59 -1.38 27.99 -21.15
C THR A 59 -0.05 28.58 -20.68
N THR A 60 -0.12 29.35 -19.59
CA THR A 60 1.04 30.00 -18.97
C THR A 60 1.34 29.30 -17.65
N ARG A 61 2.59 28.86 -17.49
CA ARG A 61 3.11 28.32 -16.25
C ARG A 61 3.65 29.44 -15.38
N TYR A 62 3.11 29.54 -14.18
CA TYR A 62 3.54 30.46 -13.14
C TYR A 62 4.46 29.75 -12.16
N SER A 63 5.47 30.46 -11.69
CA SER A 63 6.34 30.09 -10.58
C SER A 63 6.33 31.24 -9.58
N ILE A 64 5.90 30.96 -8.35
CA ILE A 64 5.86 31.95 -7.27
C ILE A 64 6.75 31.42 -6.14
N ALA A 65 7.82 32.15 -5.86
CA ALA A 65 8.66 31.95 -4.69
C ALA A 65 8.17 32.86 -3.56
N TYR A 66 8.05 32.33 -2.36
CA TYR A 66 7.59 33.06 -1.18
C TYR A 66 8.19 32.51 0.09
N HIS A 67 8.16 33.33 1.14
CA HIS A 67 8.53 32.94 2.49
C HIS A 67 7.47 33.34 3.51
N PHE A 68 7.43 32.63 4.63
CA PHE A 68 6.55 32.94 5.75
C PHE A 68 7.18 32.48 7.06
N THR A 69 6.77 33.10 8.17
CA THR A 69 7.30 32.78 9.50
C THR A 69 6.24 32.09 10.36
N VAL A 70 6.62 30.98 10.99
CA VAL A 70 5.80 30.24 11.98
C VAL A 70 6.66 29.97 13.19
N ASP A 71 6.18 30.34 14.39
CA ASP A 71 6.89 30.16 15.66
C ASP A 71 8.35 30.66 15.64
N GLY A 72 8.59 31.81 14.99
CA GLY A 72 9.91 32.43 14.86
C GLY A 72 10.86 31.73 13.87
N LYS A 73 10.40 30.74 13.11
CA LYS A 73 11.15 30.08 12.04
C LYS A 73 10.62 30.48 10.68
N GLU A 74 11.53 30.85 9.79
CA GLU A 74 11.23 31.19 8.42
C GLU A 74 11.22 29.95 7.50
N TYR A 75 10.24 29.89 6.61
CA TYR A 75 10.05 28.81 5.66
C TYR A 75 9.93 29.41 4.26
N HIS A 76 10.83 28.98 3.36
CA HIS A 76 10.79 29.34 1.94
C HIS A 76 10.17 28.21 1.13
N ASN A 77 9.37 28.56 0.12
CA ASN A 77 8.84 27.59 -0.82
C ASN A 77 8.64 28.23 -2.20
N THR A 78 8.62 27.38 -3.23
CA THR A 78 8.32 27.78 -4.60
C THR A 78 7.22 26.89 -5.15
N VAL A 79 6.13 27.50 -5.60
CA VAL A 79 4.99 26.78 -6.16
C VAL A 79 4.88 27.05 -7.65
N PHE A 80 4.57 25.99 -8.39
CA PHE A 80 4.32 26.01 -9.82
C PHE A 80 2.89 25.63 -10.12
N TYR A 81 2.22 26.38 -10.98
CA TYR A 81 0.90 26.01 -11.50
C TYR A 81 0.68 26.58 -12.90
N ASN A 82 -0.22 25.96 -13.65
CA ASN A 82 -0.60 26.41 -14.99
C ASN A 82 -1.92 27.19 -14.91
N SER A 83 -2.00 28.31 -15.61
CA SER A 83 -3.22 29.10 -15.77
C SER A 83 -3.46 29.38 -17.26
N GLY A 84 -4.72 29.26 -17.70
CA GLY A 84 -5.15 29.64 -19.04
C GLY A 84 -5.35 31.14 -19.20
N MET A 85 -5.32 31.90 -18.10
CA MET A 85 -5.35 33.36 -18.12
C MET A 85 -3.95 33.89 -17.85
N ARG A 86 -3.53 34.91 -18.61
CA ARG A 86 -2.40 35.75 -18.20
C ARG A 86 -2.81 36.51 -16.95
N GLU A 87 -2.46 36.00 -15.77
CA GLU A 87 -2.51 36.74 -14.52
C GLU A 87 -1.50 37.89 -14.60
N THR A 88 -1.97 39.04 -15.11
CA THR A 88 -1.26 40.32 -15.09
C THR A 88 -1.10 40.86 -13.68
N THR A 89 -1.82 40.31 -12.71
CA THR A 89 -1.78 40.73 -11.30
C THR A 89 -0.52 40.26 -10.57
N ILE A 90 0.15 39.21 -11.04
CA ILE A 90 1.30 38.57 -10.34
C ILE A 90 2.63 39.23 -10.71
N VAL A 91 2.73 39.69 -11.96
CA VAL A 91 3.76 40.64 -12.37
C VAL A 91 3.28 41.98 -11.88
N GLY A 92 4.07 42.73 -11.14
CA GLY A 92 3.67 44.11 -10.95
C GLY A 92 4.78 45.07 -10.82
N GLN A 93 4.29 46.29 -10.70
CA GLN A 93 4.95 47.51 -11.06
C GLN A 93 5.66 48.01 -9.80
N GLY A 94 6.97 47.83 -9.73
CA GLY A 94 7.82 48.39 -8.68
C GLY A 94 7.75 47.68 -7.32
N ASP A 95 8.64 48.11 -6.43
CA ASP A 95 9.05 47.61 -5.09
C ASP A 95 7.93 47.43 -4.02
N GLU A 96 6.70 47.10 -4.39
CA GLU A 96 5.67 46.77 -3.40
C GLU A 96 5.89 45.36 -2.85
N ILE A 97 6.02 45.24 -1.52
CA ILE A 97 6.05 43.94 -0.81
C ILE A 97 4.71 43.25 -1.03
N ARG A 98 4.67 42.29 -1.96
CA ARG A 98 3.46 41.54 -2.27
C ARG A 98 3.28 40.42 -1.26
N THR A 99 2.17 40.45 -0.53
CA THR A 99 1.76 39.34 0.32
C THR A 99 0.76 38.43 -0.40
N ILE A 100 0.84 37.12 -0.16
CA ILE A 100 -0.10 36.12 -0.68
C ILE A 100 -0.61 35.23 0.44
N HIS A 101 -1.89 34.82 0.36
CA HIS A 101 -2.43 33.87 1.30
C HIS A 101 -1.99 32.44 0.96
N ILE A 102 -1.48 31.75 1.97
CA ILE A 102 -1.08 30.35 1.90
C ILE A 102 -1.80 29.54 2.97
N ARG A 103 -1.86 28.23 2.75
CA ARG A 103 -2.22 27.26 3.79
C ARG A 103 -1.03 26.38 4.11
N TYR A 104 -0.79 26.16 5.39
CA TYR A 104 0.30 25.30 5.87
C TYR A 104 -0.20 24.36 6.96
N LEU A 105 0.48 23.23 7.14
CA LEU A 105 0.18 22.31 8.22
C LEU A 105 0.96 22.73 9.48
N LYS A 106 0.28 23.05 10.58
CA LYS A 106 0.93 23.52 11.82
C LYS A 106 1.97 22.56 12.37
N ILE A 107 1.68 21.25 12.34
CA ILE A 107 2.61 20.21 12.80
C ILE A 107 3.85 20.12 11.90
N TRP A 108 3.71 20.47 10.61
CA TRP A 108 4.81 20.41 9.66
C TRP A 108 4.73 21.53 8.60
N PRO A 109 5.18 22.76 8.93
CA PRO A 109 4.98 23.94 8.07
C PRO A 109 5.63 23.83 6.68
N ARG A 110 6.60 22.92 6.48
CA ARG A 110 7.16 22.61 5.16
C ARG A 110 6.11 22.10 4.17
N ILE A 111 5.04 21.47 4.65
CA ILE A 111 3.87 21.16 3.83
C ILE A 111 3.02 22.43 3.79
N ASN A 112 3.14 23.18 2.70
CA ASN A 112 2.37 24.40 2.47
C ASN A 112 2.12 24.59 0.97
N ASN A 113 1.07 25.34 0.65
CA ASN A 113 0.71 25.68 -0.72
C ASN A 113 -0.12 26.97 -0.74
N LEU A 114 -0.26 27.60 -1.90
CA LEU A 114 -1.09 28.79 -2.08
C LEU A 114 -2.54 28.45 -1.76
N GLU A 115 -3.23 29.34 -1.06
CA GLU A 115 -4.62 29.13 -0.70
C GLU A 115 -5.51 28.90 -1.93
N LYS A 116 -5.29 29.67 -3.01
CA LYS A 116 -6.04 29.55 -4.26
C LYS A 116 -5.91 28.17 -4.94
N LEU A 117 -4.82 27.44 -4.66
CA LEU A 117 -4.57 26.11 -5.23
C LEU A 117 -5.12 24.98 -4.34
N VAL A 118 -5.39 25.30 -3.08
CA VAL A 118 -5.95 24.38 -2.09
C VAL A 118 -7.47 24.55 -1.99
N SER A 119 -8.00 25.73 -2.30
CA SER A 119 -9.44 26.00 -2.33
C SER A 119 -10.13 25.26 -3.46
N PHE A 120 -11.07 24.38 -3.10
CA PHE A 120 -11.96 23.72 -4.07
C PHE A 120 -13.17 24.61 -4.32
N GLU A 121 -13.07 25.54 -5.26
CA GLU A 121 -14.22 26.37 -5.68
C GLU A 121 -15.36 25.51 -6.21
N ASN A 122 -15.02 24.41 -6.90
CA ASN A 122 -15.98 23.45 -7.42
C ASN A 122 -16.03 22.19 -6.54
N PRO A 123 -17.19 21.87 -5.93
CA PRO A 123 -17.34 20.67 -5.09
C PRO A 123 -17.10 19.37 -5.87
N PHE A 124 -17.32 19.35 -7.19
CA PHE A 124 -17.02 18.19 -8.04
C PHE A 124 -15.52 17.88 -8.08
N ASN A 125 -14.64 18.89 -8.01
CA ASN A 125 -13.19 18.68 -7.99
C ASN A 125 -12.74 18.01 -6.69
N LEU A 126 -13.36 18.39 -5.56
CA LEU A 126 -13.13 17.75 -4.27
C LEU A 126 -13.61 16.29 -4.31
N PHE A 127 -14.83 16.05 -4.78
CA PHE A 127 -15.40 14.70 -4.90
C PHE A 127 -14.54 13.79 -5.77
N TYR A 128 -14.15 14.25 -6.96
CA TYR A 128 -13.30 13.50 -7.88
C TYR A 128 -11.97 13.10 -7.23
N ARG A 129 -11.34 14.02 -6.47
CA ARG A 129 -10.08 13.72 -5.77
C ARG A 129 -10.26 12.69 -4.66
N ILE A 130 -11.33 12.79 -3.87
CA ILE A 130 -11.65 11.79 -2.82
C ILE A 130 -11.84 10.41 -3.44
N VAL A 131 -12.63 10.30 -4.52
CA VAL A 131 -12.84 9.04 -5.23
C VAL A 131 -11.53 8.49 -5.80
N SER A 132 -10.68 9.37 -6.36
CA SER A 132 -9.37 8.98 -6.89
C SER A 132 -8.44 8.43 -5.80
N ILE A 133 -8.44 9.02 -4.60
CA ILE A 133 -7.66 8.53 -3.45
C ILE A 133 -8.16 7.15 -3.02
N ILE A 134 -9.48 6.96 -2.89
CA ILE A 134 -10.07 5.67 -2.54
C ILE A 134 -9.66 4.60 -3.57
N PHE A 135 -9.74 4.92 -4.85
CA PHE A 135 -9.34 4.02 -5.92
C PHE A 135 -7.86 3.62 -5.85
N LEU A 136 -6.96 4.59 -5.60
CA LEU A 136 -5.53 4.32 -5.42
C LEU A 136 -5.24 3.45 -4.19
N ILE A 137 -5.94 3.66 -3.08
CA ILE A 137 -5.83 2.81 -1.88
C ILE A 137 -6.25 1.37 -2.20
N ILE A 138 -7.35 1.18 -2.93
CA ILE A 138 -7.81 -0.15 -3.34
C ILE A 138 -6.74 -0.84 -4.20
N ILE A 139 -6.17 -0.16 -5.19
CA ILE A 139 -5.08 -0.71 -6.02
C ILE A 139 -3.87 -1.09 -5.15
N PHE A 140 -3.46 -0.21 -4.24
CA PHE A 140 -2.35 -0.46 -3.33
C PHE A 140 -2.56 -1.72 -2.48
N LEU A 141 -3.76 -1.87 -1.89
CA LEU A 141 -4.14 -3.05 -1.11
C LEU A 141 -4.18 -4.34 -1.95
N ILE A 142 -4.54 -4.25 -3.23
CA ILE A 142 -4.46 -5.37 -4.18
C ILE A 142 -3.00 -5.74 -4.46
N VAL A 143 -2.13 -4.75 -4.72
CA VAL A 143 -0.70 -4.97 -5.03
C VAL A 143 0.04 -5.65 -3.88
N ILE A 144 -0.25 -5.27 -2.63
CA ILE A 144 0.33 -5.90 -1.42
C ILE A 144 -0.31 -7.28 -1.12
N GLY A 145 -1.41 -7.61 -1.82
CA GLY A 145 -2.10 -8.87 -1.66
C GLY A 145 -2.96 -8.95 -0.40
N VAL A 146 -3.38 -7.80 0.16
CA VAL A 146 -4.34 -7.74 1.27
C VAL A 146 -5.74 -8.13 0.77
N LEU A 147 -6.17 -7.56 -0.36
CA LEU A 147 -7.48 -7.84 -0.98
C LEU A 147 -7.48 -9.04 -1.94
N GLY A 148 -6.30 -9.50 -2.37
CA GLY A 148 -6.13 -10.45 -3.48
C GLY A 148 -5.64 -11.86 -3.10
N ARG A 149 -5.37 -12.15 -1.82
CA ARG A 149 -5.08 -13.52 -1.39
C ARG A 149 -6.37 -14.34 -1.46
N LYS A 150 -6.65 -14.95 -2.61
CA LYS A 150 -7.44 -16.17 -2.65
C LYS A 150 -6.75 -17.18 -1.75
N ARG A 151 -7.24 -17.37 -0.53
CA ARG A 151 -6.91 -18.54 0.29
C ARG A 151 -7.20 -19.79 -0.57
N LYS A 152 -6.16 -20.59 -0.78
CA LYS A 152 -6.22 -22.02 -1.14
C LYS A 152 -7.04 -22.43 -2.38
N LYS A 153 -6.48 -22.25 -3.59
CA LYS A 153 -6.71 -23.23 -4.68
C LYS A 153 -5.57 -24.26 -4.76
N ARG A 154 -4.32 -23.79 -4.62
CA ARG A 154 -3.12 -24.64 -4.60
C ARG A 154 -3.07 -25.62 -3.42
N SER A 155 -3.62 -25.25 -2.27
CA SER A 155 -3.61 -26.14 -1.10
C SER A 155 -4.63 -27.27 -1.23
N LYS A 156 -5.80 -27.05 -1.84
CA LYS A 156 -6.75 -28.13 -2.16
C LYS A 156 -6.13 -29.13 -3.14
N GLU A 157 -5.48 -28.62 -4.19
CA GLU A 157 -4.82 -29.43 -5.22
C GLU A 157 -3.66 -30.27 -4.63
N LEU A 158 -2.79 -29.65 -3.80
CA LEU A 158 -1.72 -30.36 -3.09
C LEU A 158 -2.26 -31.41 -2.11
N THR A 159 -3.40 -31.14 -1.47
CA THR A 159 -4.03 -32.11 -0.54
C THR A 159 -4.64 -33.26 -1.33
N GLU A 160 -5.34 -33.01 -2.44
CA GLU A 160 -5.89 -34.06 -3.30
C GLU A 160 -4.77 -34.95 -3.86
N ASP A 161 -3.66 -34.38 -4.32
CA ASP A 161 -2.50 -35.13 -4.80
C ASP A 161 -1.89 -36.00 -3.69
N LEU A 162 -1.71 -35.47 -2.47
CA LEU A 162 -1.20 -36.22 -1.32
C LEU A 162 -2.16 -37.35 -0.92
N ILE A 163 -3.48 -37.09 -0.87
CA ILE A 163 -4.50 -38.11 -0.57
C ILE A 163 -4.47 -39.21 -1.64
N LEU A 164 -4.45 -38.84 -2.93
CA LEU A 164 -4.43 -39.78 -4.05
C LEU A 164 -3.15 -40.63 -4.04
N GLN A 165 -2.01 -40.01 -3.79
CA GLN A 165 -0.73 -40.70 -3.70
C GLN A 165 -0.70 -41.66 -2.50
N ASN A 166 -1.23 -41.26 -1.35
CA ASN A 166 -1.26 -42.12 -0.16
C ASN A 166 -2.25 -43.28 -0.30
N LYS A 167 -3.44 -43.00 -0.85
CA LYS A 167 -4.45 -44.01 -1.16
C LYS A 167 -3.94 -45.00 -2.22
N SER A 168 -3.23 -44.52 -3.23
CA SER A 168 -2.60 -45.37 -4.24
C SER A 168 -1.50 -46.26 -3.66
N ARG A 169 -0.64 -45.73 -2.79
CA ARG A 169 0.47 -46.50 -2.19
C ARG A 169 0.04 -47.49 -1.12
N THR A 170 -0.92 -47.11 -0.26
CA THR A 170 -1.18 -47.84 0.99
C THR A 170 -2.63 -48.23 1.21
N ASN A 171 -3.55 -47.78 0.35
CA ASN A 171 -5.00 -47.96 0.47
C ASN A 171 -5.57 -47.51 1.85
N LYS A 172 -4.86 -46.62 2.55
CA LYS A 172 -5.23 -46.10 3.88
C LYS A 172 -5.36 -44.57 3.82
N PRO A 173 -6.18 -43.96 4.68
CA PRO A 173 -6.25 -42.50 4.82
C PRO A 173 -4.93 -41.93 5.34
N LEU A 174 -4.69 -40.64 5.07
CA LEU A 174 -3.52 -39.91 5.57
C LEU A 174 -3.59 -39.75 7.09
N THR A 175 -2.54 -40.13 7.81
CA THR A 175 -2.46 -40.05 9.28
C THR A 175 -1.50 -38.95 9.74
N MET A 176 -1.67 -38.46 10.98
CA MET A 176 -0.82 -37.45 11.59
C MET A 176 0.64 -37.93 11.72
N ALA A 177 0.85 -39.21 12.00
CA ALA A 177 2.19 -39.80 12.01
C ALA A 177 2.90 -39.61 10.66
N LYS A 178 2.18 -39.78 9.55
CA LYS A 178 2.71 -39.64 8.19
C LYS A 178 2.97 -38.18 7.82
N LEU A 179 2.09 -37.27 8.25
CA LEU A 179 2.27 -35.83 8.07
C LEU A 179 3.51 -35.29 8.79
N ILE A 180 3.94 -35.95 9.87
CA ILE A 180 5.08 -35.55 10.69
C ILE A 180 6.37 -36.24 10.23
N GLU A 181 6.27 -37.43 9.67
CA GLU A 181 7.42 -38.18 9.13
C GLU A 181 7.92 -37.61 7.81
N GLU A 182 7.02 -37.15 6.93
CA GLU A 182 7.39 -36.53 5.67
C GLU A 182 7.70 -35.03 5.88
N ASP A 183 8.95 -34.63 5.56
CA ASP A 183 9.38 -33.23 5.60
C ASP A 183 8.67 -32.43 4.50
N HIS A 184 7.51 -31.89 4.86
CA HIS A 184 6.70 -31.07 3.98
C HIS A 184 7.07 -29.60 4.16
N ASP A 185 7.53 -28.94 3.09
CA ASP A 185 7.74 -27.48 2.98
C ASP A 185 6.53 -26.62 3.41
N ASN A 186 5.36 -27.26 3.61
CA ASN A 186 4.07 -26.62 3.86
C ASN A 186 3.30 -27.28 5.03
N TYR A 187 4.02 -27.81 6.02
CA TYR A 187 3.49 -28.52 7.18
C TYR A 187 2.32 -27.80 7.89
N ASP A 188 2.47 -26.51 8.21
CA ASP A 188 1.44 -25.71 8.89
C ASP A 188 0.12 -25.66 8.11
N GLU A 189 0.19 -25.59 6.79
CA GLU A 189 -0.99 -25.51 5.94
C GLU A 189 -1.71 -26.86 5.85
N LEU A 190 -0.95 -27.97 5.88
CA LEU A 190 -1.47 -29.34 5.85
C LEU A 190 -2.18 -29.70 7.16
N ILE A 191 -1.62 -29.33 8.31
CA ILE A 191 -2.25 -29.53 9.62
C ILE A 191 -3.62 -28.86 9.68
N GLN A 192 -3.70 -27.61 9.23
CA GLN A 192 -4.96 -26.86 9.27
C GLN A 192 -6.04 -27.58 8.46
N ILE A 193 -5.69 -28.13 7.29
CA ILE A 193 -6.63 -28.85 6.42
C ILE A 193 -7.02 -30.19 7.03
N TYR A 194 -6.06 -30.90 7.61
CA TYR A 194 -6.29 -32.17 8.30
C TYR A 194 -7.39 -32.04 9.37
N TYR A 195 -7.35 -30.97 10.18
CA TYR A 195 -8.40 -30.69 11.16
C TYR A 195 -9.70 -30.19 10.51
N GLU A 196 -9.64 -29.33 9.48
CA GLU A 196 -10.83 -28.85 8.76
C GLU A 196 -11.65 -29.99 8.11
N GLN A 197 -10.97 -31.05 7.65
CA GLN A 197 -11.61 -32.24 7.06
C GLN A 197 -12.09 -33.26 8.11
N GLY A 198 -11.76 -33.06 9.39
CA GLY A 198 -12.17 -33.95 10.47
C GLY A 198 -11.47 -35.32 10.45
N TRP A 199 -10.29 -35.43 9.82
CA TRP A 199 -9.55 -36.70 9.75
C TRP A 199 -8.97 -37.11 11.10
N ASP A 200 -8.81 -36.16 12.01
CA ASP A 200 -8.45 -36.38 13.42
C ASP A 200 -9.38 -37.38 14.11
N LYS A 201 -10.67 -37.42 13.72
CA LYS A 201 -11.68 -38.26 14.36
C LYS A 201 -11.51 -39.76 14.07
N SER A 202 -10.92 -40.10 12.94
CA SER A 202 -10.70 -41.49 12.52
C SER A 202 -9.21 -41.85 12.45
N ASP A 203 -8.33 -40.97 12.93
CA ASP A 203 -6.89 -41.19 12.86
C ASP A 203 -6.42 -42.16 13.96
N PRO A 204 -5.86 -43.33 13.59
CA PRO A 204 -5.33 -44.28 14.56
C PRO A 204 -3.99 -43.85 15.14
N SER A 205 -3.38 -42.75 14.68
CA SER A 205 -2.07 -42.33 15.16
C SER A 205 -2.10 -41.82 16.59
N TRP A 206 -0.98 -41.98 17.28
CA TRP A 206 -0.79 -41.56 18.66
C TRP A 206 0.64 -41.10 18.88
N GLN A 207 0.82 -40.15 19.79
CA GLN A 207 2.13 -39.68 20.19
C GLN A 207 2.63 -40.47 21.39
N CYS A 208 3.81 -41.08 21.26
CA CYS A 208 4.43 -41.82 22.34
C CYS A 208 5.06 -40.88 23.38
N THR A 209 5.33 -41.40 24.58
CA THR A 209 6.06 -40.68 25.65
C THR A 209 7.45 -40.20 25.22
N CYS A 210 8.07 -40.84 24.23
CA CYS A 210 9.32 -40.38 23.59
C CYS A 210 9.11 -39.27 22.55
N ARG A 211 7.91 -38.69 22.46
CA ARG A 211 7.48 -37.60 21.55
C ARG A 211 7.43 -37.94 20.06
N HIS A 212 7.66 -39.19 19.68
CA HIS A 212 7.46 -39.66 18.30
C HIS A 212 6.02 -40.11 18.05
N TRP A 213 5.52 -39.82 16.85
CA TRP A 213 4.21 -40.27 16.37
C TRP A 213 4.27 -41.67 15.76
N ASN A 214 3.24 -42.48 15.99
CA ASN A 214 3.17 -43.86 15.53
C ASN A 214 1.73 -44.19 15.09
N ASP A 215 1.57 -45.12 14.15
CA ASP A 215 0.28 -45.62 13.65
C ASP A 215 -0.04 -47.07 14.09
N GLY A 216 0.97 -47.83 14.54
CA GLY A 216 0.83 -49.19 15.06
C GLY A 216 0.57 -49.30 16.57
N ASN A 217 0.48 -50.53 17.09
CA ASN A 217 0.25 -50.79 18.52
C ASN A 217 1.47 -50.53 19.42
N PHE A 218 2.66 -50.43 18.83
CA PHE A 218 3.93 -50.22 19.53
C PHE A 218 4.70 -49.07 18.91
N CYS A 219 5.45 -48.33 19.72
CA CYS A 219 6.33 -47.29 19.23
C CYS A 219 7.59 -47.90 18.61
N MET A 220 7.89 -47.55 17.35
CA MET A 220 9.08 -48.08 16.66
C MET A 220 10.40 -47.59 17.27
N TYR A 221 10.38 -46.46 17.97
CA TYR A 221 11.58 -45.82 18.53
C TYR A 221 11.92 -46.29 19.95
N CYS A 222 10.92 -46.68 20.75
CA CYS A 222 11.14 -47.06 22.16
C CYS A 222 10.45 -48.36 22.59
N GLY A 223 9.73 -49.04 21.70
CA GLY A 223 9.08 -50.33 21.96
C GLY A 223 7.85 -50.28 22.87
N LYS A 224 7.50 -49.13 23.46
CA LYS A 224 6.33 -49.02 24.35
C LYS A 224 5.02 -49.19 23.59
N GLY A 225 4.06 -49.85 24.23
CA GLY A 225 2.70 -50.01 23.70
C GLY A 225 1.92 -48.70 23.75
N ARG A 226 0.89 -48.59 22.89
CA ARG A 226 0.00 -47.41 22.80
C ARG A 226 -0.67 -47.03 24.13
N ASN A 227 -0.94 -48.02 24.97
CA ASN A 227 -1.64 -47.86 26.25
C ASN A 227 -0.71 -48.08 27.46
N ALA A 228 0.61 -47.99 27.26
CA ALA A 228 1.64 -48.29 28.26
C ALA A 228 2.33 -47.04 28.82
#